data_AF-A0A954UYC8-F1
#
_entry.id   AF-A0A954UYC8-F1
#
_cell.length_a   1.000
_cell.length_b   1.000
_cell.length_c   1.000
_cell.angle_alpha   90.00
_cell.angle_beta   90.00
_cell.angle_gamma   90.00
#
_symmetry.space_group_name_H-M   'P 1'
#
loop_
_entity.id
_entity.type
_entity.pdbx_description
1 polymer ?
#
loop_
_entity_poly.entity_id
_entity_poly.type
_entity_poly.pdbx_seq_one_letter_code
_entity_poly.pdbx_strand_id
1 'polypeptide(L)' 'PKPVPATWQAMTALEPRLINLERRARACRRYRNRWLAYEGLKRELTALVGWDCGQPSIASSGHYEAAIDRIAMALEV' A
#
# COMPACT_ATOMS: atom_id res chain seq x y z
N PRO A 1 -2.88 -24.09 -1.78
CA PRO A 1 -2.70 -22.88 -0.93
C PRO A 1 -4.04 -22.16 -0.75
N LYS A 2 -4.41 -21.74 0.47
CA LYS A 2 -5.62 -20.93 0.66
C LYS A 2 -5.39 -19.53 0.05
N PRO A 3 -6.38 -18.93 -0.62
CA PRO A 3 -6.25 -17.58 -1.14
C PRO A 3 -6.02 -16.59 0.02
N VAL A 4 -5.06 -15.69 -0.16
CA VAL A 4 -4.82 -14.59 0.78
C VAL A 4 -5.95 -13.57 0.61
N PRO A 5 -6.63 -13.17 1.69
CA PRO A 5 -7.63 -12.10 1.61
C PRO A 5 -6.99 -10.78 1.23
N ALA A 6 -7.66 -9.99 0.40
CA ALA A 6 -7.27 -8.61 0.07
C ALA A 6 -7.58 -7.65 1.23
N THR A 7 -6.98 -7.89 2.39
CA THR A 7 -7.09 -7.06 3.58
C THR A 7 -5.73 -6.56 4.00
N TRP A 8 -5.68 -5.36 4.59
CA TRP A 8 -4.43 -4.77 5.05
C TRP A 8 -3.67 -5.67 6.02
N GLN A 9 -4.38 -6.32 6.94
CA GLN A 9 -3.78 -7.20 7.94
C GLN A 9 -3.15 -8.45 7.30
N ALA A 10 -3.80 -9.05 6.30
CA ALA A 10 -3.25 -10.20 5.61
C ALA A 10 -2.03 -9.84 4.76
N MET A 11 -2.06 -8.69 4.07
CA MET A 11 -0.94 -8.23 3.26
C MET A 11 0.27 -7.84 4.11
N THR A 12 0.07 -7.11 5.21
CA THR A 12 1.18 -6.68 6.10
C THR A 12 1.84 -7.84 6.85
N ALA A 13 1.14 -8.95 7.05
CA ALA A 13 1.73 -10.17 7.59
C ALA A 13 2.72 -10.84 6.61
N LEU A 14 2.52 -10.66 5.30
CA LEU A 14 3.39 -11.19 4.24
C LEU A 14 4.44 -10.18 3.76
N GLU A 15 4.09 -8.90 3.77
CA GLU A 15 4.93 -7.79 3.33
C GLU A 15 4.94 -6.66 4.38
N PRO A 16 5.79 -6.76 5.43
CA PRO A 16 5.83 -5.78 6.51
C PRO A 16 6.25 -4.37 6.08
N ARG A 17 6.89 -4.21 4.91
CA ARG A 17 7.26 -2.87 4.40
C ARG A 17 6.03 -1.99 4.14
N LEU A 18 4.86 -2.57 3.91
CA LEU A 18 3.58 -1.85 3.81
C LEU A 18 3.27 -1.03 5.07
N ILE A 19 3.64 -1.52 6.27
CA ILE A 19 3.47 -0.79 7.54
C ILE A 19 4.31 0.50 7.54
N ASN A 20 5.54 0.44 7.04
CA ASN A 20 6.40 1.60 6.94
C ASN A 20 5.87 2.61 5.92
N LEU A 21 5.34 2.12 4.78
CA LEU A 21 4.69 2.95 3.79
C LEU A 21 3.50 3.73 4.38
N GLU A 22 2.65 3.05 5.17
CA GLU A 22 1.52 3.66 5.87
C GLU A 22 1.96 4.71 6.89
N ARG A 23 2.99 4.42 7.70
CA ARG A 23 3.55 5.39 8.65
C ARG A 23 4.05 6.65 7.94
N ARG A 24 4.71 6.49 6.79
CA ARG A 24 5.15 7.61 5.96
C ARG A 24 3.97 8.40 5.38
N ALA A 25 2.93 7.72 4.90
CA ALA A 25 1.70 8.37 4.45
C ALA A 25 1.10 9.27 5.55
N ARG A 26 1.01 8.77 6.80
CA ARG A 26 0.56 9.56 7.94
C ARG A 26 1.46 10.77 8.23
N ALA A 27 2.78 10.60 8.12
CA ALA A 27 3.74 11.69 8.31
C ALA A 27 3.65 12.77 7.22
N CYS A 28 3.20 12.40 6.02
CA CYS A 28 3.01 13.31 4.88
C CYS A 28 1.71 14.14 4.95
N ARG A 29 0.81 13.90 5.92
CA ARG A 29 -0.41 14.71 6.10
C ARG A 29 -0.12 16.21 6.27
N ARG A 30 1.03 16.54 6.87
CA ARG A 30 1.48 17.93 7.07
C ARG A 30 2.05 18.58 5.81
N TYR A 31 2.20 17.85 4.71
CA TYR A 31 2.80 18.39 3.50
C TYR A 31 1.79 19.32 2.81
N ARG A 32 2.28 20.45 2.31
CA ARG A 32 1.45 21.40 1.55
C ARG A 32 0.86 20.77 0.29
N ASN A 33 1.61 19.87 -0.36
CA ASN A 33 1.16 19.13 -1.53
C ASN A 33 1.06 17.63 -1.21
N ARG A 34 -0.11 17.22 -0.70
CA ARG A 34 -0.41 15.81 -0.40
C ARG A 34 -0.48 14.95 -1.66
N TRP A 35 -0.88 15.51 -2.80
CA TRP A 35 -0.93 14.76 -4.07
C TRP A 35 0.44 14.29 -4.53
N LEU A 36 1.47 15.14 -4.41
CA LEU A 36 2.84 14.74 -4.75
C LEU A 36 3.36 13.62 -3.82
N ALA A 37 3.01 13.69 -2.53
CA ALA A 37 3.33 12.62 -1.59
C ALA A 37 2.61 11.30 -1.95
N TYR A 38 1.33 11.39 -2.34
CA TYR A 38 0.53 10.27 -2.79
C TYR A 38 1.17 9.57 -4.00
N GLU A 39 1.54 10.32 -5.04
CA GLU A 39 2.19 9.76 -6.24
C GLU A 39 3.51 9.06 -5.92
N GLY A 40 4.32 9.62 -5.01
CA GLY A 40 5.54 8.99 -4.53
C GLY A 40 5.28 7.67 -3.80
N LEU A 41 4.32 7.66 -2.87
CA LEU A 41 3.94 6.47 -2.11
C LEU A 41 3.31 5.39 -3.01
N LYS A 42 2.51 5.80 -4.00
CA LYS A 42 1.88 4.91 -4.98
C LYS A 42 2.92 4.17 -5.82
N ARG A 43 3.98 4.84 -6.26
CA ARG A 43 5.09 4.20 -6.99
C ARG A 43 5.85 3.19 -6.15
N GLU A 44 6.03 3.45 -4.86
CA GLU A 44 6.64 2.47 -3.96
C GLU A 44 5.70 1.29 -3.69
N LEU A 45 4.39 1.55 -3.62
CA LEU A 45 3.38 0.54 -3.36
C LEU A 45 3.36 -0.55 -4.44
N THR A 46 3.52 -0.20 -5.72
CA THR A 46 3.47 -1.17 -6.83
C THR A 46 4.56 -2.25 -6.73
N ALA A 47 5.70 -1.94 -6.12
CA ALA A 47 6.78 -2.91 -5.90
C ALA A 47 6.50 -3.86 -4.71
N LEU A 48 5.56 -3.50 -3.83
CA LEU A 48 5.24 -4.25 -2.61
C LEU A 48 3.97 -5.11 -2.74
N VAL A 49 3.03 -4.68 -3.58
CA VAL A 49 1.75 -5.37 -3.79
C VAL A 49 1.21 -5.10 -5.18
N GLY A 50 0.44 -6.04 -5.74
CA GLY A 50 -0.07 -5.97 -7.10
C GLY A 50 0.86 -6.64 -8.11
N TRP A 51 0.70 -6.32 -9.39
CA TRP A 51 1.27 -7.09 -10.50
C TRP A 51 2.80 -7.10 -10.54
N ASP A 52 3.44 -6.04 -10.08
CA ASP A 52 4.90 -5.89 -10.16
C ASP A 52 5.63 -6.37 -8.90
N CYS A 53 4.90 -6.87 -7.89
CA CYS A 53 5.51 -7.33 -6.65
C CYS A 53 6.07 -8.77 -6.79
N GLY A 54 7.19 -9.03 -6.11
CA GLY A 54 7.82 -10.35 -6.12
C GLY A 54 7.11 -11.43 -5.29
N GLN A 55 5.94 -11.12 -4.71
CA GLN A 55 5.20 -12.02 -3.80
C GLN A 55 3.88 -12.46 -4.46
N PRO A 56 3.83 -13.65 -5.10
CA PRO A 56 2.67 -14.09 -5.88
C PRO A 56 1.35 -14.12 -5.09
N SER A 57 1.41 -14.34 -3.78
CA SER A 57 0.22 -14.43 -2.92
C SER A 57 -0.55 -13.12 -2.76
N ILE A 58 0.08 -11.96 -3.05
CA ILE A 58 -0.54 -10.64 -3.00
C ILE A 58 -0.42 -9.89 -4.35
N ALA A 59 -0.09 -10.62 -5.41
CA ALA A 59 0.11 -10.07 -6.75
C ALA A 59 -1.21 -10.03 -7.54
N SER A 60 -2.17 -9.21 -7.10
CA SER A 60 -3.43 -9.03 -7.82
C SER A 60 -4.01 -7.62 -7.67
N SER A 61 -4.91 -7.24 -8.58
CA SER A 61 -5.59 -5.94 -8.55
C SER A 61 -6.33 -5.69 -7.24
N GLY A 62 -7.06 -6.68 -6.70
CA GLY A 62 -7.80 -6.51 -5.45
C GLY A 62 -6.90 -6.22 -4.24
N HIS A 63 -5.71 -6.82 -4.18
CA HIS A 63 -4.72 -6.49 -3.16
C HIS A 63 -4.18 -5.06 -3.35
N TYR A 64 -3.90 -4.67 -4.58
CA TYR A 64 -3.44 -3.32 -4.89
C TYR A 64 -4.50 -2.26 -4.54
N GLU A 65 -5.77 -2.48 -4.89
CA GLU A 65 -6.91 -1.61 -4.57
C GLU A 65 -7.05 -1.44 -3.05
N ALA A 66 -7.09 -2.53 -2.30
CA ALA A 66 -7.17 -2.47 -0.83
C ALA A 66 -5.97 -1.73 -0.21
N ALA A 67 -4.78 -1.89 -0.78
CA ALA A 67 -3.58 -1.24 -0.28
C ALA A 67 -3.53 0.25 -0.63
N ILE A 68 -3.92 0.64 -1.85
CA ILE A 68 -3.90 2.05 -2.25
C ILE A 68 -4.98 2.84 -1.51
N ASP A 69 -6.17 2.26 -1.29
CA ASP A 69 -7.21 2.84 -0.44
C ASP A 69 -6.70 3.10 0.98
N ARG A 70 -5.95 2.14 1.53
CA ARG A 70 -5.35 2.30 2.85
C ARG A 70 -4.35 3.45 2.90
N ILE A 71 -3.53 3.61 1.86
CA ILE A 71 -2.55 4.69 1.76
C ILE A 71 -3.24 6.05 1.56
N ALA A 72 -4.27 6.11 0.72
CA ALA A 72 -5.09 7.32 0.54
C ALA A 72 -5.73 7.76 1.85
N MET A 73 -6.40 6.83 2.56
CA MET A 73 -6.93 7.09 3.91
C MET A 73 -5.85 7.51 4.91
N ALA A 74 -4.65 6.90 4.84
CA ALA A 74 -3.55 7.25 5.72
C ALA A 74 -2.99 8.65 5.43
N LEU A 75 -3.11 9.14 4.19
CA LEU A 75 -2.66 10.46 3.75
C LEU A 75 -3.78 11.53 3.79
N GLU A 76 -5.03 11.12 3.98
CA GLU A 76 -6.24 11.96 3.94
C GLU A 76 -6.42 12.65 2.57
N VAL A 77 -6.36 11.84 1.50
CA VAL A 77 -6.64 12.24 0.11
C VAL A 77 -7.71 11.37 -0.51
#